data_AF-A0A3M2ZYU9-F1
#
_entry.id   AF-A0A3M2ZYU9-F1
#
_cell.length_a   1.000
_cell.length_b   1.000
_cell.length_c   1.000
_cell.angle_alpha   90.00
_cell.angle_beta   90.00
_cell.angle_gamma   90.00
#
_symmetry.space_group_name_H-M   'P 1'
#
loop_
_entity.id
_entity.type
_entity.pdbx_description
1 polymer ?
#
loop_
_entity_poly.entity_id
_entity_poly.type
_entity_poly.pdbx_seq_one_letter_code
_entity_poly.pdbx_strand_id
1 'polypeptide(L)' 'QHFNLWAHMTVLENITMAPRRVLGVPKAEAEARARKYLEKVGLPERVADQYPAFLSGG' A
#
# COMPACT_ATOMS: atom_id res chain seq x y z
N GLN A 1 6.21 -17.53 1.20
CA GLN A 1 6.79 -16.23 1.57
C GLN A 1 5.87 -15.58 2.60
N HIS A 2 6.41 -14.98 3.67
CA HIS A 2 5.63 -14.17 4.61
C HIS A 2 6.02 -12.71 4.40
N PHE A 3 5.06 -11.87 4.00
CA PHE A 3 5.32 -10.48 3.63
C PHE A 3 5.24 -9.48 4.80
N ASN A 4 4.99 -9.94 6.03
CA ASN A 4 4.91 -9.11 7.24
C ASN A 4 4.05 -7.84 7.09
N LEU A 5 2.95 -7.94 6.34
CA LEU A 5 2.01 -6.85 6.14
C LEU A 5 1.12 -6.66 7.38
N TRP A 6 0.71 -5.42 7.67
CA TRP A 6 -0.31 -5.13 8.67
C TRP A 6 -1.66 -5.60 8.15
N ALA A 7 -2.14 -6.73 8.70
CA ALA A 7 -3.37 -7.39 8.23
C ALA A 7 -4.65 -6.56 8.41
N HIS A 8 -4.65 -5.62 9.35
CA HIS A 8 -5.78 -4.72 9.64
C HIS A 8 -5.76 -3.42 8.81
N MET A 9 -4.81 -3.30 7.89
CA MET A 9 -4.65 -2.15 6.99
C MET A 9 -4.83 -2.62 5.55
N THR A 10 -5.42 -1.77 4.70
CA THR A 10 -5.45 -1.96 3.25
C THR A 10 -4.04 -1.94 2.66
N VAL A 11 -3.88 -2.34 1.40
CA VAL A 11 -2.60 -2.25 0.67
C VAL A 11 -2.09 -0.81 0.63
N LEU A 12 -2.98 0.15 0.33
CA LEU A 12 -2.62 1.55 0.32
C LEU A 12 -2.14 2.04 1.69
N GLU A 13 -2.82 1.65 2.75
CA GLU A 13 -2.42 1.99 4.11
C GLU A 13 -1.08 1.35 4.47
N ASN A 14 -0.85 0.09 4.10
CA ASN A 14 0.44 -0.59 4.29
C ASN A 14 1.59 0.17 3.61
N ILE A 15 1.40 0.62 2.36
CA ILE A 15 2.44 1.35 1.61
C ILE A 15 2.66 2.76 2.18
N THR A 16 1.60 3.43 2.63
CA THR A 16 1.66 4.84 3.06
C THR A 16 1.96 5.02 4.55
N MET A 17 1.86 3.98 5.38
CA MET A 17 2.05 4.06 6.84
C MET A 17 3.42 4.65 7.19
N ALA A 18 4.51 4.05 6.69
CA ALA A 18 5.85 4.49 7.00
C ALA A 18 6.18 5.90 6.45
N PRO A 19 5.90 6.25 5.18
CA PRO A 19 6.10 7.61 4.68
C PRO A 19 5.37 8.68 5.49
N ARG A 20 4.13 8.41 5.94
CA ARG A 20 3.33 9.38 6.70
C ARG A 20 3.80 9.51 8.15
N ARG A 21 4.07 8.38 8.82
CA ARG A 21 4.36 8.36 10.26
C ARG A 21 5.83 8.59 10.60
N VAL A 22 6.74 8.11 9.76
CA VAL A 22 8.19 8.20 10.01
C VAL A 22 8.80 9.41 9.31
N LEU A 23 8.39 9.65 8.05
CA LEU A 23 8.98 10.71 7.21
C LEU A 23 8.13 11.99 7.18
N GLY A 24 6.96 12.01 7.83
CA GLY A 24 6.09 13.19 7.88
C GLY A 24 5.46 13.59 6.55
N VAL A 25 5.43 12.69 5.56
CA VAL A 25 4.86 12.98 4.24
C VAL A 25 3.35 13.23 4.35
N PRO A 26 2.80 14.31 3.74
CA PRO A 26 1.36 14.57 3.73
C PRO A 26 0.58 13.39 3.13
N LYS A 27 -0.62 13.14 3.67
CA LYS A 27 -1.48 12.01 3.25
C LYS A 27 -1.68 11.96 1.74
N ALA A 28 -2.07 13.08 1.13
CA ALA A 28 -2.34 13.16 -0.30
C ALA A 28 -1.11 12.83 -1.16
N GLU A 29 0.08 13.31 -0.76
CA GLU A 29 1.32 13.02 -1.48
C GLU A 29 1.71 11.54 -1.35
N ALA A 30 1.60 10.98 -0.14
CA ALA A 30 1.89 9.56 0.10
C ALA A 30 0.96 8.65 -0.71
N GLU A 31 -0.33 8.96 -0.77
CA GLU A 31 -1.32 8.19 -1.53
C GLU A 31 -1.07 8.28 -3.04
N ALA A 32 -0.78 9.47 -3.56
CA ALA A 32 -0.45 9.65 -4.98
C ALA A 32 0.80 8.85 -5.37
N ARG A 33 1.84 8.88 -4.55
CA ARG A 33 3.06 8.09 -4.76
C ARG A 33 2.78 6.58 -4.68
N ALA A 34 2.00 6.14 -3.70
CA ALA A 34 1.65 4.73 -3.54
C ALA A 34 0.88 4.20 -4.76
N ARG A 35 -0.10 4.95 -5.29
CA ARG A 35 -0.83 4.57 -6.52
C ARG A 35 0.10 4.43 -7.72
N LYS A 36 1.01 5.38 -7.91
CA LYS A 36 2.03 5.29 -8.95
C LYS A 36 2.93 4.06 -8.82
N TYR A 37 3.28 3.67 -7.59
CA TYR A 37 4.06 2.46 -7.37
C TYR A 37 3.26 1.18 -7.61
N LEU A 38 1.98 1.14 -7.22
CA LEU A 38 1.07 0.03 -7.53
C LEU A 38 0.96 -0.20 -9.03
N GLU A 39 0.75 0.87 -9.80
CA GLU A 39 0.73 0.82 -11.26
C GLU A 39 2.06 0.32 -11.83
N LYS A 40 3.19 0.82 -11.30
CA LYS A 40 4.53 0.41 -11.74
C LYS A 40 4.79 -1.09 -11.55
N VAL A 41 4.23 -1.71 -10.51
CA VAL A 41 4.35 -3.15 -10.26
C VAL A 41 3.24 -3.97 -10.91
N GLY A 42 2.38 -3.34 -11.72
CA GLY A 42 1.31 -4.00 -12.47
C GLY A 42 0.11 -4.40 -11.60
N LEU A 43 -0.04 -3.82 -10.41
CA LEU A 43 -1.20 -4.08 -9.57
C LEU A 43 -2.38 -3.18 -10.00
N PRO A 44 -3.57 -3.76 -10.27
CA PRO A 44 -4.76 -2.98 -10.58
C PRO A 44 -5.11 -1.98 -9.47
N GLU A 45 -5.69 -0.84 -9.83
CA GLU A 45 -6.06 0.21 -8.87
C GLU A 45 -6.94 -0.31 -7.73
N ARG A 46 -7.87 -1.24 -8.03
CA ARG A 46 -8.74 -1.91 -7.05
C ARG A 46 -7.99 -2.65 -5.94
N VAL A 47 -6.70 -2.95 -6.12
CA VAL A 47 -5.88 -3.62 -5.10
C VAL A 47 -5.54 -2.64 -3.96
N ALA A 48 -5.48 -1.34 -4.24
CA ALA A 48 -5.16 -0.32 -3.24
C ALA A 48 -6.08 -0.40 -2.01
N ASP A 49 -7.36 -0.69 -2.22
CA ASP A 49 -8.39 -0.73 -1.18
C ASP A 49 -8.62 -2.13 -0.58
N GLN A 50 -7.87 -3.14 -1.04
CA GLN A 50 -7.97 -4.51 -0.52
C GLN A 50 -7.08 -4.71 0.71
N TYR A 51 -7.46 -5.66 1.56
CA TYR A 51 -6.60 -6.14 2.64
C TYR A 51 -5.60 -7.19 2.15
N PRO A 52 -4.44 -7.35 2.81
CA PRO A 52 -3.43 -8.35 2.46
C PRO A 52 -3.96 -9.78 2.29
N ALA A 53 -5.01 -10.16 3.02
CA ALA A 53 -5.63 -11.48 2.94
C ALA A 53 -6.25 -11.80 1.56
N PHE A 54 -6.52 -10.78 0.74
CA PHE A 54 -7.11 -10.92 -0.60
C PHE A 54 -6.07 -10.87 -1.73
N LEU A 55 -4.79 -10.74 -1.38
CA LEU A 55 -3.69 -10.77 -2.35
C LEU A 55 -3.29 -12.22 -2.63
N SER A 56 -3.09 -12.54 -3.91
CA SER A 56 -2.28 -13.71 -4.25
C SER A 56 -0.88 -13.52 -3.69
N GLY A 57 -0.26 -14.56 -3.15
CA GLY A 57 1.04 -14.46 -2.46
C GLY A 57 2.26 -14.19 -3.35
N GLY A 58 2.09 -13.55 -4.52
CA GLY A 58 3.11 -13.32 -5.53
C GLY A 58 2.91 -12.00 -6.26
#